data_AF-A0A351KSD6-F1
#
_entry.id   AF-A0A351KSD6-F1
#
_cell.length_a   1.000
_cell.length_b   1.000
_cell.length_c   1.000
_cell.angle_alpha   90.00
_cell.angle_beta   90.00
_cell.angle_gamma   90.00
#
_symmetry.space_group_name_H-M   'P 1'
#
loop_
_entity.id
_entity.type
_entity.pdbx_description
1 polymer ?
#
loop_
_entity_poly.entity_id
_entity_poly.type
_entity_poly.pdbx_seq_one_letter_code
_entity_poly.pdbx_strand_id
1 'polypeptide(L)'
;MLIRSAEILNFETTDLATLMAVAEHESDAVTVTDRKGTMIYVNPAFEILTGFSKEWAIGCPASLLNAGLTPRETFSELWAKLESGRVVRCEFVNRRRDGGIYQESKIIRPLFDALGTITHYVSQGWRS
;
A
#
# COMPACT_ATOMS: atom_id res chain seq x y z
N MET A 1 -5.06 -26.25 -20.14
CA MET A 1 -5.46 -25.12 -19.27
C MET A 1 -4.46 -25.10 -18.12
N LEU A 2 -3.41 -24.29 -18.25
CA LEU A 2 -2.26 -24.31 -17.33
C LEU A 2 -2.59 -23.44 -16.11
N ILE A 3 -2.62 -24.06 -14.93
CA ILE A 3 -2.68 -23.38 -13.63
C ILE A 3 -1.30 -22.75 -13.41
N ARG A 4 -1.25 -21.41 -13.34
CA ARG A 4 -0.02 -20.66 -13.04
C ARG A 4 0.44 -21.03 -11.62
N SER A 5 1.63 -21.61 -11.55
CA SER A 5 2.37 -21.94 -10.34
C SER A 5 2.53 -20.70 -9.46
N ALA A 6 2.21 -20.82 -8.17
CA ALA A 6 2.62 -19.84 -7.17
C ALA A 6 4.14 -19.94 -7.00
N GLU A 7 4.89 -18.93 -7.46
CA GLU A 7 6.29 -18.75 -7.08
C GLU A 7 6.32 -18.42 -5.59
N ILE A 8 6.54 -19.44 -4.75
CA ILE A 8 6.95 -19.24 -3.37
C ILE A 8 8.41 -18.76 -3.45
N LEU A 9 8.59 -17.45 -3.33
CA LEU A 9 9.91 -16.82 -3.39
C LEU A 9 10.67 -17.14 -2.08
N ASN A 10 11.54 -18.15 -2.13
CA ASN A 10 12.55 -18.39 -1.11
C ASN A 10 13.71 -17.42 -1.34
N PHE A 11 13.70 -16.29 -0.63
CA PHE A 11 14.77 -15.30 -0.68
C PHE A 11 15.90 -15.67 0.30
N GLU A 12 17.15 -15.74 -0.18
CA GLU A 12 18.32 -15.78 0.70
C GLU A 12 18.49 -14.42 1.40
N THR A 13 19.25 -14.33 2.50
CA THR A 13 19.44 -13.09 3.28
C THR A 13 19.99 -11.91 2.46
N THR A 14 20.69 -12.17 1.36
CA THR A 14 21.20 -11.17 0.41
C THR A 14 20.08 -10.58 -0.46
N ASP A 15 19.05 -11.37 -0.77
CA ASP A 15 17.93 -10.95 -1.62
C ASP A 15 16.96 -10.05 -0.86
N LEU A 16 16.69 -10.34 0.42
CA LEU A 16 15.79 -9.52 1.22
C LEU A 16 16.35 -8.10 1.41
N ALA A 17 17.64 -7.98 1.71
CA ALA A 17 18.29 -6.67 1.83
C ALA A 17 18.24 -5.88 0.52
N THR A 18 18.43 -6.56 -0.62
CA THR A 18 18.34 -5.96 -1.95
C THR A 18 16.92 -5.49 -2.27
N LEU A 19 15.90 -6.30 -2.00
CA LEU A 19 14.50 -5.95 -2.21
C LEU A 19 14.04 -4.79 -1.33
N MET A 20 14.47 -4.79 -0.06
CA MET A 20 14.24 -3.68 0.85
C MET A 20 14.88 -2.39 0.31
N ALA A 21 16.12 -2.46 -0.17
CA ALA A 21 16.79 -1.31 -0.76
C ALA A 21 16.04 -0.77 -2.00
N VAL A 22 15.53 -1.65 -2.86
CA VAL A 22 14.70 -1.24 -4.02
C VAL A 22 13.44 -0.50 -3.57
N ALA A 23 12.73 -1.01 -2.55
CA ALA A 23 11.52 -0.36 -2.03
C ALA A 23 11.81 0.99 -1.34
N GLU A 24 12.91 1.07 -0.59
CA GLU A 24 13.36 2.29 0.11
C GLU A 24 13.82 3.39 -0.86
N HIS A 25 14.39 3.02 -2.01
CA HIS A 25 14.87 3.99 -3.02
C HIS A 25 13.86 4.32 -4.12
N GLU A 26 12.65 3.76 -4.05
CA GLU A 26 11.63 4.07 -5.04
C GLU A 26 11.09 5.50 -4.89
N SER A 27 10.84 6.16 -6.03
CA SER A 27 10.42 7.58 -6.05
C SER A 27 8.95 7.76 -5.66
N ASP A 28 8.13 6.74 -5.87
CA ASP A 28 6.73 6.72 -5.50
C ASP A 28 6.55 6.27 -4.05
N ALA A 29 5.47 6.75 -3.41
CA ALA A 29 5.14 6.34 -2.06
C ALA A 29 4.72 4.87 -2.03
N VAL A 30 5.44 4.06 -1.26
CA VAL A 30 5.13 2.66 -1.02
C VAL A 30 4.62 2.49 0.39
N THR A 31 3.53 1.73 0.53
CA THR A 31 2.96 1.35 1.83
C THR A 31 2.55 -0.11 1.82
N VAL A 32 2.86 -0.83 2.90
CA VAL A 32 2.32 -2.17 3.16
C VAL A 32 1.43 -2.09 4.39
N THR A 33 0.26 -2.73 4.30
CA THR A 33 -0.70 -2.84 5.40
C THR A 33 -1.01 -4.28 5.73
N ASP A 34 -1.40 -4.54 6.97
CA ASP A 34 -2.07 -5.78 7.34
C ASP A 34 -3.44 -5.90 6.64
N ARG A 35 -4.12 -7.04 6.82
CA ARG A 35 -5.45 -7.27 6.24
C ARG A 35 -6.53 -6.28 6.71
N LYS A 36 -6.32 -5.57 7.83
CA LYS A 36 -7.24 -4.55 8.35
C LYS A 36 -6.93 -3.14 7.83
N GLY A 37 -5.88 -2.97 7.02
CA GLY A 37 -5.44 -1.68 6.51
C GLY A 37 -4.54 -0.90 7.48
N THR A 38 -4.00 -1.55 8.52
CA THR A 38 -3.01 -0.96 9.44
C THR A 38 -1.64 -0.97 8.78
N MET A 39 -0.96 0.17 8.72
CA MET A 39 0.36 0.28 8.09
C MET A 39 1.42 -0.48 8.90
N ILE A 40 2.17 -1.35 8.22
CA ILE A 40 3.28 -2.12 8.79
C ILE A 40 4.63 -1.81 8.12
N TYR A 41 4.59 -1.10 6.98
CA TYR A 41 5.77 -0.56 6.31
C TYR A 41 5.39 0.67 5.49
N VAL A 42 6.28 1.65 5.47
CA VAL A 42 6.28 2.79 4.54
C VAL A 42 7.72 3.07 4.11
N ASN A 43 7.89 3.58 2.89
CA ASN A 43 9.20 4.01 2.38
C ASN A 43 9.43 5.54 2.58
N PRO A 44 10.62 6.09 2.31
CA PRO A 44 10.91 7.50 2.47
C PRO A 44 10.08 8.42 1.57
N ALA A 45 9.70 7.97 0.37
CA ALA A 45 8.83 8.73 -0.52
C ALA A 45 7.45 8.97 0.08
N PHE A 46 6.92 8.02 0.88
CA PHE A 46 5.71 8.24 1.68
C PHE A 46 5.88 9.38 2.69
N GLU A 47 7.03 9.45 3.39
CA GLU A 47 7.27 10.49 4.38
C GLU A 47 7.33 11.88 3.71
N ILE A 48 7.99 11.96 2.55
CA ILE A 48 8.07 13.19 1.75
C ILE A 48 6.67 13.62 1.27
N LEU A 49 5.90 12.67 0.72
CA LEU A 49 4.58 12.94 0.17
C LEU A 49 3.60 13.38 1.27
N THR A 50 3.56 12.65 2.39
CA THR A 50 2.52 12.80 3.42
C THR A 50 2.93 13.70 4.59
N GLY A 51 4.22 13.87 4.85
CA GLY A 51 4.76 14.56 6.02
C GLY A 51 4.67 13.77 7.34
N PHE A 52 4.17 12.53 7.32
CA PHE A 52 4.22 11.64 8.47
C PHE A 52 5.52 10.84 8.45
N SER A 53 6.22 10.78 9.59
CA SER A 53 7.40 9.94 9.67
C SER A 53 7.01 8.46 9.72
N LYS A 54 7.92 7.59 9.28
CA LYS A 54 7.75 6.13 9.34
C LYS A 54 7.39 5.67 10.74
N GLU A 55 8.14 6.09 11.75
CA GLU A 55 7.94 5.65 13.14
C GLU A 55 6.55 5.99 13.67
N TRP A 56 6.00 7.12 13.22
CA TRP A 56 4.67 7.55 13.63
C TRP A 56 3.56 6.85 12.80
N ALA A 57 3.80 6.64 11.50
CA ALA A 57 2.83 6.03 10.59
C ALA A 57 2.60 4.55 10.87
N ILE A 58 3.64 3.81 11.28
CA ILE A 58 3.53 2.38 11.57
C ILE A 58 2.56 2.14 12.73
N GLY A 59 1.62 1.20 12.54
CA GLY A 59 0.53 0.92 13.47
C GLY A 59 -0.70 1.81 13.30
N CYS A 60 -0.65 2.84 12.45
CA CYS A 60 -1.81 3.67 12.12
C CYS A 60 -2.59 3.08 10.92
N PRO A 61 -3.91 3.27 10.84
CA PRO A 61 -4.68 2.89 9.66
C PRO A 61 -4.35 3.80 8.47
N ALA A 62 -4.26 3.24 7.26
CA ALA A 62 -4.02 4.03 6.04
C ALA A 62 -5.12 5.08 5.77
N SER A 63 -6.32 4.86 6.31
CA SER A 63 -7.43 5.83 6.27
C SER A 63 -7.14 7.15 6.97
N LEU A 64 -6.07 7.23 7.79
CA LEU A 64 -5.57 8.48 8.35
C LEU A 64 -5.34 9.55 7.28
N LEU A 65 -4.86 9.15 6.10
CA LEU A 65 -4.56 10.09 5.02
C LEU A 65 -5.83 10.62 4.35
N ASN A 66 -6.99 10.03 4.58
CA ASN A 66 -8.22 10.43 3.90
C ASN A 66 -8.64 11.86 4.29
N ALA A 67 -8.75 12.75 3.30
CA ALA A 67 -9.21 14.12 3.54
C ALA A 67 -10.72 14.24 3.82
N GLY A 68 -11.48 13.16 3.62
CA GLY A 68 -12.95 13.15 3.66
C GLY A 68 -13.61 13.63 2.35
N LEU A 69 -12.81 13.83 1.30
CA LEU A 69 -13.26 14.37 0.01
C LEU A 69 -13.34 13.30 -1.09
N THR A 70 -12.80 12.11 -0.86
CA THR A 70 -13.01 10.95 -1.73
C THR A 70 -14.41 10.37 -1.46
N PRO A 71 -15.24 10.10 -2.49
CA PRO A 71 -16.55 9.49 -2.32
C PRO A 71 -16.49 8.19 -1.53
N ARG A 72 -17.51 7.93 -0.71
CA ARG A 72 -17.54 6.75 0.18
C ARG A 72 -17.58 5.46 -0.63
N GLU A 73 -18.28 5.49 -1.76
CA GLU A 73 -18.46 4.38 -2.69
C GLU A 73 -17.12 3.88 -3.24
N THR A 74 -16.16 4.79 -3.44
CA THR A 74 -14.79 4.46 -3.87
C THR A 74 -14.10 3.52 -2.87
N PHE A 75 -14.29 3.73 -1.56
CA PHE A 75 -13.73 2.85 -0.54
C PHE A 75 -14.46 1.51 -0.46
N SER A 76 -15.79 1.50 -0.59
CA SER A 76 -16.55 0.25 -0.62
C SER A 76 -16.16 -0.64 -1.80
N GLU A 77 -16.00 -0.05 -2.99
CA GLU A 77 -15.52 -0.78 -4.17
C GLU A 77 -14.07 -1.26 -4.03
N LEU A 78 -13.20 -0.42 -3.45
CA LEU A 78 -11.82 -0.77 -3.15
C LEU A 78 -11.76 -2.06 -2.32
N TRP A 79 -12.45 -2.08 -1.17
CA TRP A 79 -12.40 -3.21 -0.26
C TRP A 79 -13.03 -4.46 -0.87
N ALA A 80 -14.17 -4.36 -1.55
CA ALA A 80 -14.79 -5.49 -2.23
C ALA A 80 -13.85 -6.14 -3.27
N LYS A 81 -13.11 -5.33 -4.03
CA LYS A 81 -12.12 -5.83 -5.01
C LYS A 81 -10.92 -6.44 -4.32
N LEU A 82 -10.33 -5.76 -3.32
CA LEU A 82 -9.17 -6.26 -2.59
C LEU A 82 -9.44 -7.58 -1.86
N GLU A 83 -10.56 -7.69 -1.16
CA GLU A 83 -10.96 -8.90 -0.43
C GLU A 83 -11.25 -10.08 -1.38
N SER A 84 -11.62 -9.79 -2.63
CA SER A 84 -11.74 -10.80 -3.70
C SER A 84 -10.40 -11.19 -4.36
N GLY A 85 -9.27 -10.69 -3.85
CA GLY A 85 -7.94 -10.95 -4.38
C GLY A 85 -7.59 -10.17 -5.65
N ARG A 86 -8.32 -9.10 -5.98
CA ARG A 86 -8.11 -8.31 -7.20
C ARG A 86 -7.28 -7.06 -6.95
N VAL A 87 -6.46 -6.70 -7.93
CA VAL A 87 -5.71 -5.43 -7.96
C VAL A 87 -6.68 -4.26 -8.20
N VAL A 88 -6.48 -3.17 -7.48
CA VAL A 88 -7.26 -1.94 -7.62
C VAL A 88 -6.38 -0.80 -8.09
N ARG A 89 -6.91 0.02 -8.99
CA ARG A 89 -6.39 1.34 -9.33
C ARG A 89 -7.43 2.38 -8.94
N CYS A 90 -7.01 3.43 -8.26
CA CYS A 90 -7.92 4.43 -7.70
C CYS A 90 -7.21 5.77 -7.57
N GLU A 91 -8.02 6.82 -7.51
CA GLU A 91 -7.59 8.18 -7.18
C GLU A 91 -8.18 8.55 -5.83
N PHE A 92 -7.37 9.16 -4.98
CA PHE A 92 -7.76 9.63 -3.66
C PHE A 92 -7.47 11.12 -3.50
N VAL A 93 -8.31 11.78 -2.72
CA VAL A 93 -8.03 13.10 -2.16
C VAL A 93 -7.59 12.91 -0.72
N ASN A 94 -6.30 13.13 -0.47
CA ASN A 94 -5.63 12.87 0.79
C ASN A 94 -5.16 14.15 1.49
N ARG A 95 -4.84 14.04 2.77
CA ARG A 95 -4.39 15.10 3.66
C ARG A 95 -3.03 14.76 4.23
N ARG A 96 -2.10 15.69 4.10
CA ARG A 96 -0.76 15.65 4.70
C ARG A 96 -0.83 15.94 6.20
N ARG A 97 0.26 15.68 6.92
CA ARG A 97 0.38 15.97 8.36
C ARG A 97 0.17 17.45 8.70
N ASP A 98 0.61 18.35 7.82
CA ASP A 98 0.43 19.80 7.96
C ASP A 98 -0.99 20.30 7.64
N GLY A 99 -1.89 19.38 7.23
CA GLY A 99 -3.27 19.69 6.84
C GLY A 99 -3.44 19.99 5.34
N GLY A 100 -2.37 20.07 4.56
CA GLY A 100 -2.41 20.30 3.12
C GLY A 100 -3.12 19.16 2.38
N ILE A 101 -3.96 19.51 1.41
CA ILE A 101 -4.70 18.54 0.59
C ILE A 101 -3.94 18.25 -0.70
N TYR A 102 -3.92 16.98 -1.11
CA TYR A 102 -3.31 16.54 -2.36
C TYR A 102 -4.13 15.43 -3.00
N GLN A 103 -4.02 15.31 -4.33
CA GLN A 103 -4.56 14.18 -5.07
C GLN A 103 -3.47 13.12 -5.26
N GLU A 104 -3.86 11.86 -5.15
CA GLU A 104 -2.98 10.71 -5.25
C GLU A 104 -3.60 9.66 -6.16
N SER A 105 -2.88 9.28 -7.20
CA SER A 105 -3.16 8.08 -7.99
C SER A 105 -2.46 6.90 -7.35
N LYS A 106 -3.17 5.77 -7.20
CA LYS A 106 -2.69 4.63 -6.43
C LYS A 106 -3.01 3.29 -7.08
N ILE A 107 -2.09 2.34 -6.98
CA ILE A 107 -2.31 0.92 -7.31
C ILE A 107 -2.14 0.10 -6.03
N ILE A 108 -3.13 -0.74 -5.72
CA ILE A 108 -3.14 -1.57 -4.51
C ILE A 108 -3.29 -3.04 -4.90
N ARG A 109 -2.42 -3.89 -4.35
CA ARG A 109 -2.35 -5.33 -4.65
C ARG A 109 -2.44 -6.15 -3.36
N PRO A 110 -3.31 -7.18 -3.31
CA PRO A 110 -3.29 -8.14 -2.22
C PRO A 110 -2.06 -9.06 -2.32
N LEU A 111 -1.49 -9.39 -1.16
CA LEU A 111 -0.44 -10.38 -0.99
C LEU A 111 -1.02 -11.62 -0.33
N PHE A 112 -0.57 -12.79 -0.78
CA PHE A 112 -1.10 -14.09 -0.38
C PHE A 112 -0.04 -14.92 0.33
N ASP A 113 -0.44 -15.73 1.29
CA ASP A 113 0.40 -16.81 1.82
C ASP A 113 0.39 -18.04 0.89
N ALA A 114 1.13 -19.09 1.28
CA ALA A 114 1.22 -20.34 0.54
C ALA A 114 -0.12 -21.10 0.42
N LEU A 115 -1.11 -20.77 1.26
CA LEU A 115 -2.45 -21.36 1.23
C LEU A 115 -3.43 -20.54 0.38
N GLY A 116 -2.98 -19.43 -0.23
CA GLY A 116 -3.82 -18.53 -1.00
C GLY A 116 -4.67 -17.58 -0.16
N THR A 117 -4.34 -17.42 1.13
CA THR A 117 -5.04 -16.48 2.01
C THR A 117 -4.41 -15.10 1.90
N ILE A 118 -5.23 -14.05 1.77
CA ILE A 118 -4.76 -12.66 1.80
C ILE A 118 -4.20 -12.35 3.19
N THR A 119 -2.93 -11.95 3.25
CA THR A 119 -2.25 -11.58 4.49
C THR A 119 -2.05 -10.07 4.63
N HIS A 120 -1.76 -9.40 3.52
CA HIS A 120 -1.37 -8.00 3.48
C HIS A 120 -1.85 -7.32 2.19
N TYR A 121 -1.77 -5.99 2.16
CA TYR A 121 -1.90 -5.22 0.94
C TYR A 121 -0.68 -4.34 0.74
N VAL A 122 -0.12 -4.36 -0.46
CA VAL A 122 0.93 -3.43 -0.89
C VAL A 122 0.33 -2.38 -1.81
N SER A 123 0.75 -1.14 -1.63
CA SER A 123 0.32 -0.03 -2.47
C SER A 123 1.49 0.82 -2.92
N GLN A 124 1.39 1.32 -4.15
CA GLN A 124 2.27 2.32 -4.73
C GLN A 124 1.39 3.50 -5.14
N GLY A 125 1.74 4.70 -4.68
CA GLY A 125 0.99 5.93 -4.94
C GLY A 125 1.89 7.07 -5.37
N TRP A 126 1.40 7.88 -6.28
CA TRP A 126 2.08 9.06 -6.79
C TRP A 126 1.10 10.22 -6.88
N ARG A 127 1.64 11.44 -6.81
CA ARG A 127 0.84 12.64 -6.93
C ARG A 127 0.44 12.84 -8.40
N SER A 128 -0.85 13.03 -8.65
CA SER A 128 -1.38 13.42 -9.97
C SER A 128 -1.37 14.93 -10.18
#